data_AF-A0AAE0A4B9-F1
#
_entry.id   AF-A0AAE0A4B9-F1
#
_cell.length_a   1.000
_cell.length_b   1.000
_cell.length_c   1.000
_cell.angle_alpha   90.00
_cell.angle_beta   90.00
_cell.angle_gamma   90.00
#
_symmetry.space_group_name_H-M   'P 1'
#
loop_
_entity.id
_entity.type
_entity.pdbx_description
1 polymer ?
#
loop_
_entity_poly.entity_id
_entity_poly.type
_entity_poly.pdbx_seq_one_letter_code
_entity_poly.pdbx_strand_id
1 'polypeptide(L)'
;MIDEVRRDHTWDRFSRRKRLLELLSENSVAILATAPVKMMTDVVPYTYQQDADYLYITGSKQPGGLAVLSLEYGLCIFMPETSPHV
;
A
#
# COMPACT_ATOMS: atom_id res chain seq x y z
N MET A 1 22.69 -2.45 19.21
CA MET A 1 21.76 -1.50 19.88
C MET A 1 20.81 -0.87 18.85
N ILE A 2 20.11 -1.70 18.06
CA ILE A 2 19.24 -1.26 16.94
C ILE A 2 18.10 -2.28 16.69
N ASP A 3 17.52 -2.86 17.74
CA ASP A 3 16.48 -3.91 17.58
C ASP A 3 15.23 -3.72 18.47
N GLU A 4 14.92 -2.48 18.86
CA GLU A 4 13.78 -2.14 19.73
C GLU A 4 12.83 -1.07 19.13
N VAL A 5 12.82 -0.88 17.80
CA VAL A 5 11.91 0.10 17.13
C VAL A 5 10.90 -0.59 16.19
N ARG A 6 11.05 -1.90 15.94
CA ARG A 6 10.31 -2.61 14.88
C ARG A 6 8.99 -3.27 15.32
N ARG A 7 8.70 -3.41 16.62
CA ARG A 7 7.55 -4.19 17.12
C ARG A 7 6.23 -3.42 17.21
N ASP A 8 6.27 -2.10 16.97
CA ASP A 8 5.13 -1.22 17.23
C ASP A 8 4.31 -0.82 15.98
N HIS A 9 4.83 -1.12 14.80
CA HIS A 9 4.19 -1.00 13.48
C HIS A 9 2.80 -1.66 13.35
N THR A 10 2.67 -2.82 13.96
CA THR A 10 1.71 -3.82 13.48
C THR A 10 0.30 -3.60 14.02
N TRP A 11 0.17 -3.27 15.30
CA TRP A 11 -1.14 -3.09 15.94
C TRP A 11 -1.89 -1.88 15.39
N ASP A 12 -1.16 -0.78 15.15
CA ASP A 12 -1.72 0.47 14.64
C ASP A 12 -2.29 0.27 13.23
N ARG A 13 -1.59 -0.51 12.40
CA ARG A 13 -2.04 -0.85 11.03
C ARG A 13 -3.36 -1.63 11.01
N PHE A 14 -3.58 -2.55 11.95
CA PHE A 14 -4.85 -3.27 12.06
C PHE A 14 -6.00 -2.34 12.49
N SER A 15 -5.76 -1.46 13.46
CA SER A 15 -6.75 -0.47 13.91
C SER A 15 -7.15 0.50 12.81
N ARG A 16 -6.18 0.99 12.02
CA ARG A 16 -6.43 1.88 10.88
C ARG A 16 -7.31 1.23 9.81
N ARG A 17 -7.05 -0.03 9.49
CA ARG A 17 -7.85 -0.80 8.53
C ARG A 17 -9.26 -1.04 9.04
N LYS A 18 -9.41 -1.39 10.32
CA LYS A 18 -10.72 -1.60 10.94
C LYS A 18 -11.57 -0.33 10.84
N ARG A 19 -10.99 0.84 11.14
CA ARG A 19 -11.69 2.12 11.02
C ARG A 19 -12.10 2.45 9.58
N LEU A 20 -11.27 2.11 8.59
CA LEU A 20 -11.62 2.29 7.18
C LEU A 20 -12.75 1.34 6.76
N LEU A 21 -12.75 0.10 7.24
CA LEU A 21 -13.80 -0.88 6.99
C LEU A 21 -15.14 -0.50 7.64
N GLU A 22 -15.13 0.10 8.83
CA GLU A 22 -16.35 0.60 9.51
C GLU A 22 -17.04 1.74 8.75
N LEU A 23 -16.31 2.47 7.90
CA LEU A 23 -16.86 3.55 7.06
C LEU A 23 -17.42 3.03 5.73
N LEU A 24 -17.05 1.82 5.31
CA LEU A 24 -17.47 1.22 4.06
C LEU A 24 -18.85 0.59 4.22
N SER A 25 -19.72 0.74 3.20
CA SER A 25 -21.03 0.10 3.20
C SER A 25 -20.90 -1.40 2.95
N GLU A 26 -21.91 -2.17 3.36
CA GLU A 26 -22.04 -3.58 2.97
C GLU A 26 -21.95 -3.72 1.44
N ASN A 27 -21.17 -4.69 0.96
CA ASN A 27 -20.84 -4.96 -0.45
C ASN A 27 -20.02 -3.88 -1.18
N SER A 28 -19.33 -3.00 -0.47
CA SER A 28 -18.38 -2.06 -1.09
C SER A 28 -16.94 -2.57 -1.09
N VAL A 29 -16.17 -2.06 -2.06
CA VAL A 29 -14.74 -2.37 -2.23
C VAL A 29 -13.98 -1.06 -2.38
N ALA A 30 -12.97 -0.85 -1.55
CA ALA A 30 -12.02 0.24 -1.68
C ALA A 30 -10.80 -0.24 -2.47
N ILE A 31 -10.44 0.52 -3.51
CA ILE A 31 -9.29 0.24 -4.35
C ILE A 31 -8.29 1.39 -4.17
N LEU A 32 -7.08 1.05 -3.76
CA LEU A 32 -5.98 1.99 -3.57
C LEU A 32 -4.86 1.64 -4.54
N ALA A 33 -4.55 2.55 -5.45
CA ALA A 33 -3.43 2.40 -6.37
C ALA A 33 -2.13 2.91 -5.75
N THR A 34 -1.02 2.29 -6.12
CA THR A 34 0.30 2.85 -5.84
C THR A 34 0.55 4.11 -6.67
N ALA A 35 1.45 4.97 -6.19
CA ALA A 35 1.90 6.11 -6.96
C ALA A 35 2.69 5.64 -8.20
N PRO A 36 2.57 6.33 -9.35
CA PRO A 36 3.42 6.05 -10.50
C PRO A 36 4.85 6.50 -10.22
N VAL A 37 5.82 5.82 -10.83
CA VAL A 37 7.23 6.27 -10.81
C VAL A 37 7.34 7.54 -11.64
N LYS A 38 7.68 8.65 -10.99
CA LYS A 38 7.86 9.94 -11.67
C LYS A 38 9.24 10.01 -12.30
N MET A 39 9.28 10.28 -13.60
CA MET A 39 10.52 10.46 -14.36
C MET A 39 10.94 11.94 -14.37
N MET A 40 12.23 12.19 -14.17
CA MET A 40 12.86 13.50 -14.37
C MET A 40 13.19 13.74 -15.84
N THR A 41 13.74 12.71 -16.48
CA THR A 41 13.97 12.60 -17.93
C THR A 41 13.58 11.19 -18.34
N ASP A 42 13.52 10.90 -19.64
CA ASP A 42 13.10 9.58 -20.16
C ASP A 42 13.89 8.39 -19.58
N VAL A 43 15.10 8.63 -19.06
CA VAL A 43 15.98 7.59 -18.51
C VAL A 43 16.30 7.77 -17.01
N VAL A 44 15.88 8.86 -16.37
CA VAL A 44 16.20 9.15 -14.96
C VAL A 44 14.92 9.26 -14.12
N PRO A 45 14.67 8.31 -13.19
CA PRO A 45 13.57 8.41 -12.25
C PRO A 45 13.90 9.35 -11.08
N TYR A 46 12.90 10.06 -10.57
CA TYR A 46 12.98 10.70 -9.26
C TYR A 46 12.89 9.67 -8.14
N THR A 47 13.29 10.08 -6.92
CA THR A 47 13.05 9.30 -5.71
C THR A 47 11.57 8.97 -5.59
N TYR A 48 11.28 7.67 -5.47
CA TYR A 48 9.91 7.19 -5.38
C TYR A 48 9.22 7.69 -4.11
N GLN A 49 8.09 8.37 -4.28
CA GLN A 49 7.21 8.77 -3.20
C GLN A 49 5.87 8.05 -3.37
N GLN A 50 5.56 7.16 -2.43
CA GLN A 50 4.32 6.40 -2.41
C GLN A 50 3.14 7.31 -2.12
N ASP A 51 1.97 6.94 -2.64
CA ASP A 51 0.70 7.54 -2.25
C ASP A 51 0.48 7.41 -0.73
N ALA A 52 0.02 8.49 -0.10
CA ALA A 52 -0.08 8.56 1.35
C ALA A 52 -1.14 7.58 1.89
N ASP A 53 -2.27 7.45 1.20
CA ASP A 53 -3.37 6.57 1.60
C ASP A 53 -2.96 5.11 1.43
N TYR A 54 -2.33 4.79 0.30
CA TYR A 54 -1.77 3.46 0.05
C TYR A 54 -0.74 3.07 1.12
N LEU A 55 0.21 3.96 1.43
CA LEU A 55 1.24 3.71 2.42
C LEU A 55 0.65 3.58 3.83
N TYR A 56 -0.35 4.39 4.16
CA TYR A 56 -1.00 4.38 5.47
C TYR A 56 -1.73 3.07 5.75
N ILE A 57 -2.37 2.48 4.73
CA ILE A 57 -3.14 1.25 4.84
C ILE A 57 -2.28 -0.01 4.68
N THR A 58 -1.36 -0.03 3.72
CA THR A 58 -0.58 -1.23 3.40
C THR A 58 0.76 -1.28 4.14
N GLY A 59 1.42 -0.13 4.30
CA GLY A 59 2.82 -0.02 4.74
C GLY A 59 3.85 -0.33 3.64
N SER A 60 3.42 -0.60 2.40
CA SER A 60 4.33 -0.95 1.30
C SER A 60 4.78 0.28 0.51
N LYS A 61 6.09 0.34 0.21
CA LYS A 61 6.73 1.40 -0.60
C LYS A 61 7.12 0.92 -2.00
N GLN A 62 6.64 -0.25 -2.43
CA GLN A 62 6.92 -0.77 -3.77
C GLN A 62 6.00 -0.09 -4.80
N PRO A 63 6.54 0.34 -5.96
CA PRO A 63 5.74 0.85 -7.07
C PRO A 63 5.00 -0.25 -7.83
N GLY A 64 3.96 0.13 -8.55
CA GLY A 64 3.28 -0.71 -9.55
C GLY A 64 2.30 -1.73 -8.97
N GLY A 65 1.90 -1.57 -7.71
CA GLY A 65 0.90 -2.42 -7.07
C GLY A 65 -0.48 -1.79 -6.91
N LEU A 66 -1.43 -2.62 -6.51
CA LEU A 66 -2.82 -2.26 -6.21
C LEU A 66 -3.24 -2.94 -4.91
N ALA A 67 -3.85 -2.19 -3.99
CA ALA A 67 -4.44 -2.74 -2.79
C ALA A 67 -5.95 -2.69 -2.91
N VAL A 68 -6.58 -3.83 -2.67
CA VAL A 68 -8.03 -4.00 -2.69
C VAL A 68 -8.47 -4.36 -1.28
N LEU A 69 -9.37 -3.57 -0.73
CA LEU A 69 -9.89 -3.74 0.62
C LEU A 69 -11.41 -3.92 0.55
N SER A 70 -11.90 -4.98 1.18
CA SER A 70 -13.33 -5.26 1.32
C SER A 70 -13.64 -5.78 2.72
N LEU A 71 -14.85 -5.51 3.20
CA LEU A 71 -15.38 -6.07 4.44
C LEU A 71 -15.47 -7.61 4.39
N GLU A 72 -15.79 -8.18 3.22
CA GLU A 72 -16.01 -9.61 3.03
C GLU A 72 -14.70 -10.38 2.80
N TYR A 73 -13.81 -9.84 1.99
CA TYR A 73 -12.58 -10.52 1.54
C TYR A 73 -11.30 -10.06 2.25
N GLY A 74 -11.38 -9.02 3.09
CA GLY A 74 -10.23 -8.45 3.77
C GLY A 74 -9.33 -7.62 2.84
N LEU A 75 -8.01 -7.64 3.11
CA LEU A 75 -7.01 -6.91 2.33
C LEU A 75 -6.29 -7.84 1.35
N CYS A 76 -6.42 -7.57 0.07
CA CYS A 76 -5.64 -8.19 -0.99
C CYS A 76 -4.67 -7.16 -1.59
N ILE A 77 -3.44 -7.56 -1.87
CA ILE A 77 -2.43 -6.69 -2.49
C ILE A 77 -1.93 -7.39 -3.75
N PHE A 78 -2.15 -6.75 -4.89
CA PHE A 78 -1.60 -7.13 -6.17
C PHE A 78 -0.27 -6.40 -6.35
N MET A 79 0.82 -7.14 -6.38
CA MET A 79 2.16 -6.61 -6.64
C MET A 79 2.61 -7.03 -8.03
N PRO A 80 3.39 -6.19 -8.72
CA PRO A 80 4.03 -6.60 -9.96
C PRO A 80 5.09 -7.65 -9.65
N GLU A 81 5.31 -8.56 -10.60
CA GLU A 81 6.34 -9.58 -10.48
C GLU A 81 7.73 -8.97 -10.31
N THR A 82 8.62 -9.69 -9.62
CA THR A 82 9.97 -9.20 -9.30
C THR A 82 10.91 -9.26 -10.52
N SER A 83 10.53 -9.98 -11.59
CA SER A 83 11.36 -10.13 -12.80
C SER A 83 11.12 -8.99 -13.81
N PRO A 84 12.15 -8.21 -14.16
CA PRO A 84 12.11 -7.34 -15.32
C PRO A 84 12.37 -8.21 -16.56
N HIS A 85 11.33 -8.89 -17.05
CA HIS A 85 11.38 -9.57 -18.34
C HIS A 85 10.19 -9.15 -19.18
N VAL A 86 10.23 -7.93 -19.72
CA VAL A 86 9.92 -7.54 -21.11
C VAL A 86 10.54 -6.17 -21.36
#